data_AF-A0A2E7JYF8-F1
#
_entry.id   AF-A0A2E7JYF8-F1
#
_cell.length_a   1.000
_cell.length_b   1.000
_cell.length_c   1.000
_cell.angle_alpha   90.00
_cell.angle_beta   90.00
_cell.angle_gamma   90.00
#
_symmetry.space_group_name_H-M   'P 1'
#
loop_
_entity.id
_entity.type
_entity.pdbx_description
1 polymer ?
#
loop_
_entity_poly.entity_id
_entity_poly.type
_entity_poly.pdbx_seq_one_letter_code
_entity_poly.pdbx_strand_id
1 'polypeptide(L)'
;MYQKTTFAILVALCFLGAQASNAVEEGPTFSTGDTWAFGIEIDLMEELDPEIQDIEDNITSEIIESDNFTQIRNWTGLGLNSFELNNEAVLGFFYTGEIIDDFDNMIHMQTEQSLYSHTVVGTKFTSMLPPAGTHDLKIRAYCDDEDWDDETEECGEEGDDGQFMLMDNNTGEKIVMEEVNTELSGGMHYIAKITQDTWWTQDTHELV
;
A
#
# COMPACT_ATOMS: atom_id res chain seq x y z
N MET A 1 -11.73 -3.96 19.23
CA MET A 1 -13.08 -3.40 18.94
C MET A 1 -13.31 -1.97 19.46
N TYR A 2 -12.43 -1.41 20.32
CA TYR A 2 -12.61 -0.04 20.85
C TYR A 2 -11.88 1.06 20.05
N GLN A 3 -10.77 0.81 19.37
CA GLN A 3 -10.04 1.84 18.60
C GLN A 3 -10.84 2.45 17.44
N LYS A 4 -11.55 1.62 16.65
CA LYS A 4 -12.37 2.10 15.52
C LYS A 4 -13.53 2.98 15.98
N THR A 5 -14.12 2.66 17.14
CA THR A 5 -15.17 3.46 17.77
C THR A 5 -14.61 4.76 18.34
N THR A 6 -13.40 4.73 18.94
CA THR A 6 -12.74 5.94 19.44
C THR A 6 -12.39 6.90 18.31
N PHE A 7 -11.88 6.44 17.17
CA PHE A 7 -11.61 7.30 16.01
C PHE A 7 -12.89 7.91 15.43
N ALA A 8 -13.95 7.11 15.25
CA ALA A 8 -15.25 7.61 14.82
C ALA A 8 -15.86 8.60 15.83
N ILE A 9 -15.66 8.40 17.14
CA ILE A 9 -16.08 9.34 18.20
C ILE A 9 -15.23 10.60 18.16
N LEU A 10 -13.92 10.52 17.89
CA LEU A 10 -13.03 11.68 17.82
C LEU A 10 -13.34 12.54 16.58
N VAL A 11 -13.59 11.89 15.43
CA VAL A 11 -14.07 12.53 14.21
C VAL A 11 -15.48 13.10 14.43
N ALA A 12 -16.39 12.37 15.08
CA ALA A 12 -17.72 12.89 15.44
C ALA A 12 -17.66 14.03 16.46
N LEU A 13 -16.70 14.04 17.39
CA LEU A 13 -16.42 15.14 18.30
C LEU A 13 -15.79 16.34 17.59
N CYS A 14 -15.04 16.15 16.50
CA CYS A 14 -14.64 17.24 15.62
C CYS A 14 -15.86 17.81 14.85
N PHE A 15 -16.82 16.96 14.45
CA PHE A 15 -18.06 17.38 13.80
C PHE A 15 -19.13 17.95 14.76
N LEU A 16 -19.12 17.58 16.04
CA LEU A 16 -20.09 18.00 17.07
C LEU A 16 -19.52 19.03 18.07
N GLY A 17 -18.20 19.09 18.24
CA GLY A 17 -17.50 19.92 19.23
C GLY A 17 -17.13 21.32 18.75
N ALA A 18 -17.42 21.66 17.49
CA ALA A 18 -17.54 23.07 17.09
C ALA A 18 -18.82 23.73 17.65
N GLN A 19 -19.61 23.01 18.45
CA GLN A 19 -20.70 23.58 19.23
C GLN A 19 -20.24 23.89 20.66
N ALA A 20 -20.13 25.19 20.95
CA ALA A 20 -19.85 25.78 22.27
C ALA A 20 -18.44 25.56 22.84
N SER A 21 -17.42 26.04 22.14
CA SER A 21 -16.19 26.46 22.84
C SER A 21 -16.50 27.75 23.61
N ASN A 22 -16.37 27.72 24.95
CA ASN A 22 -16.39 28.91 25.83
C ASN A 22 -15.16 29.82 25.60
N ALA A 23 -14.67 29.95 24.38
CA ALA A 23 -13.53 30.80 24.02
C ALA A 23 -13.93 32.27 23.79
N VAL A 24 -15.16 32.67 24.12
CA VAL A 24 -15.72 34.00 23.82
C VAL A 24 -16.11 34.75 25.11
N GLU A 25 -15.28 34.70 26.15
CA GLU A 25 -15.30 35.76 27.19
C GLU A 25 -14.08 36.68 27.08
N GLU A 26 -12.94 36.20 26.56
CA GLU A 26 -11.74 37.02 26.26
C GLU A 26 -11.00 36.56 24.97
N GLY A 27 -11.75 36.00 24.00
CA GLY A 27 -11.18 35.56 22.71
C GLY A 27 -10.71 36.75 21.85
N PRO A 28 -9.72 36.55 20.95
CA PRO A 28 -9.28 37.58 20.02
C PRO A 28 -10.48 38.11 19.23
N THR A 29 -10.64 39.43 19.15
CA THR A 29 -11.63 40.06 18.27
C THR A 29 -11.31 39.67 16.83
N PHE A 30 -12.14 38.79 16.30
CA PHE A 30 -12.17 38.40 14.90
C PHE A 30 -12.36 39.63 14.01
N SER A 31 -11.42 39.85 13.09
CA SER A 31 -11.42 40.96 12.14
C SER A 31 -11.70 40.45 10.74
N THR A 32 -12.37 41.27 9.92
CA THR A 32 -12.55 40.98 8.48
C THR A 32 -11.18 40.70 7.83
N GLY A 33 -11.08 39.57 7.12
CA GLY A 33 -9.84 39.09 6.49
C GLY A 33 -8.99 38.18 7.37
N ASP A 34 -9.39 37.88 8.61
CA ASP A 34 -8.74 36.84 9.42
C ASP A 34 -8.95 35.46 8.77
N THR A 35 -7.86 34.71 8.64
CA THR A 35 -7.86 33.36 8.07
C THR A 35 -7.22 32.36 9.02
N TRP A 36 -7.73 31.12 9.04
CA TRP A 36 -7.10 30.01 9.71
C TRP A 36 -7.11 28.75 8.85
N ALA A 37 -6.17 27.86 9.14
CA ALA A 37 -6.07 26.55 8.51
C ALA A 37 -5.59 25.53 9.53
N PHE A 38 -6.25 24.37 9.57
CA PHE A 38 -5.83 23.20 10.33
C PHE A 38 -5.83 22.00 9.39
N GLY A 39 -4.81 21.16 9.51
CA GLY A 39 -4.68 19.97 8.69
C GLY A 39 -4.04 18.84 9.48
N ILE A 40 -4.47 17.62 9.21
CA ILE A 40 -3.81 16.41 9.67
C ILE A 40 -3.76 15.40 8.53
N GLU A 41 -2.60 14.77 8.37
CA GLU A 41 -2.42 13.63 7.49
C GLU A 41 -2.11 12.42 8.36
N ILE A 42 -2.76 11.31 8.06
CA ILE A 42 -2.59 10.03 8.73
C ILE A 42 -2.03 9.08 7.67
N ASP A 43 -0.81 8.64 7.89
CA ASP A 43 -0.25 7.51 7.16
C ASP A 43 -0.83 6.22 7.76
N LEU A 44 -1.56 5.47 6.96
CA LEU A 44 -2.16 4.20 7.35
C LEU A 44 -1.19 3.03 7.14
N MET A 45 -0.11 3.24 6.40
CA MET A 45 0.90 2.19 6.19
C MET A 45 1.67 1.91 7.47
N GLU A 46 1.99 2.93 8.26
CA GLU A 46 2.71 2.76 9.54
C GLU A 46 2.04 1.74 10.48
N GLU A 47 0.70 1.67 10.48
CA GLU A 47 -0.04 0.71 11.31
C GLU A 47 -0.11 -0.69 10.67
N LEU A 48 -0.02 -0.80 9.33
CA LEU A 48 -0.13 -2.05 8.58
C LEU A 48 1.22 -2.68 8.23
N ASP A 49 2.32 -1.94 8.43
CA ASP A 49 3.69 -2.39 8.19
C ASP A 49 4.00 -3.75 8.83
N PRO A 50 3.60 -4.05 10.08
CA PRO A 50 3.86 -5.36 10.68
C PRO A 50 3.19 -6.52 9.93
N GLU A 51 1.93 -6.35 9.51
CA GLU A 51 1.19 -7.35 8.74
C GLU A 51 1.75 -7.51 7.32
N ILE A 52 2.23 -6.42 6.72
CA ILE A 52 2.84 -6.47 5.39
C ILE A 52 4.17 -7.22 5.44
N GLN A 53 5.01 -6.93 6.43
CA GLN A 53 6.28 -7.64 6.63
C GLN A 53 6.06 -9.14 6.88
N ASP A 54 5.06 -9.51 7.68
CA ASP A 54 4.72 -10.93 7.92
C ASP A 54 4.35 -11.65 6.61
N ILE A 55 3.61 -11.00 5.71
CA ILE A 55 3.26 -11.57 4.41
C ILE A 55 4.50 -11.71 3.51
N GLU A 56 5.36 -10.69 3.46
CA GLU A 56 6.60 -10.70 2.66
C GLU A 56 7.58 -11.77 3.16
N ASP A 57 7.75 -11.90 4.47
CA ASP A 57 8.58 -12.91 5.12
C ASP A 57 8.02 -14.32 4.86
N ASN A 58 6.69 -14.49 4.92
CA ASN A 58 6.06 -15.77 4.61
C ASN A 58 6.25 -16.16 3.13
N ILE A 59 6.09 -15.21 2.19
CA ILE A 59 6.35 -15.47 0.77
C ILE A 59 7.83 -15.80 0.54
N THR A 60 8.74 -15.09 1.21
CA THR A 60 10.17 -15.34 1.09
C THR A 60 10.51 -16.74 1.59
N SER A 61 10.07 -17.10 2.79
CA SER A 61 10.39 -18.40 3.39
C SER A 61 9.66 -19.59 2.75
N GLU A 62 8.36 -19.47 2.46
CA GLU A 62 7.56 -20.59 1.94
C GLU A 62 7.69 -20.79 0.44
N ILE A 63 8.06 -19.75 -0.31
CA ILE A 63 8.14 -19.81 -1.78
C ILE A 63 9.57 -19.63 -2.24
N ILE A 64 10.18 -18.46 -2.03
CA ILE A 64 11.48 -18.10 -2.62
C ILE A 64 12.62 -18.99 -2.08
N GLU A 65 12.64 -19.24 -0.77
CA GLU A 65 13.70 -19.98 -0.09
C GLU A 65 13.33 -21.45 0.15
N SER A 66 12.13 -21.89 -0.25
CA SER A 66 11.74 -23.28 -0.10
C SER A 66 12.68 -24.23 -0.85
N ASP A 67 12.90 -25.43 -0.29
CA ASP A 67 13.74 -26.46 -0.90
C ASP A 67 13.24 -26.83 -2.31
N ASN A 68 11.93 -27.03 -2.46
CA ASN A 68 11.31 -27.37 -3.75
C ASN A 68 11.54 -26.28 -4.81
N PHE A 69 11.37 -25.01 -4.44
CA PHE A 69 11.57 -23.92 -5.38
C PHE A 69 13.05 -23.72 -5.72
N THR A 70 13.94 -23.91 -4.74
CA THR A 70 15.38 -23.88 -4.96
C THR A 70 15.81 -24.97 -5.93
N GLN A 71 15.27 -26.18 -5.80
CA GLN A 71 15.52 -27.27 -6.75
C GLN A 71 15.02 -26.94 -8.16
N ILE A 72 13.77 -26.43 -8.29
CA ILE A 72 13.22 -25.98 -9.58
C ILE A 72 14.11 -24.90 -10.21
N ARG A 73 14.59 -23.94 -9.41
CA ARG A 73 15.51 -22.89 -9.88
C ARG A 73 16.84 -23.45 -10.35
N ASN A 74 17.41 -24.42 -9.63
CA ASN A 74 18.67 -25.04 -10.01
C ASN A 74 18.54 -25.83 -11.33
N TRP A 75 17.43 -26.54 -11.51
CA TRP A 75 17.13 -27.34 -12.70
C TRP A 75 16.78 -26.47 -13.92
N THR A 76 15.82 -25.56 -13.75
CA THR A 76 15.23 -24.83 -14.88
C THR A 76 15.84 -23.46 -15.10
N GLY A 77 16.46 -22.86 -14.08
CA GLY A 77 16.85 -21.45 -14.05
C GLY A 77 15.68 -20.50 -13.74
N LEU A 78 14.43 -20.95 -13.78
CA LEU A 78 13.27 -20.14 -13.44
C LEU A 78 13.26 -19.83 -11.95
N GLY A 79 12.93 -18.60 -11.60
CA GLY A 79 12.99 -18.20 -10.21
C GLY A 79 12.26 -16.90 -9.92
N LEU A 80 11.99 -16.70 -8.65
CA LEU A 80 11.54 -15.47 -8.03
C LEU A 80 12.65 -15.11 -7.06
N ASN A 81 13.31 -13.98 -7.29
CA ASN A 81 14.45 -13.53 -6.49
C ASN A 81 14.01 -12.62 -5.34
N SER A 82 12.93 -11.86 -5.53
CA SER A 82 12.39 -10.95 -4.53
C SER A 82 10.90 -10.71 -4.77
N PHE A 83 10.21 -10.37 -3.69
CA PHE A 83 8.82 -9.96 -3.67
C PHE A 83 8.64 -8.87 -2.62
N GLU A 84 7.96 -7.79 -2.99
CA GLU A 84 7.75 -6.61 -2.17
C GLU A 84 6.35 -6.04 -2.45
N LEU A 85 5.60 -5.72 -1.40
CA LEU A 85 4.31 -5.06 -1.43
C LEU A 85 4.50 -3.55 -1.32
N ASN A 86 4.54 -2.87 -2.46
CA ASN A 86 4.71 -1.43 -2.56
C ASN A 86 3.38 -0.69 -2.39
N ASN A 87 2.75 -0.83 -1.21
CA ASN A 87 1.45 -0.24 -0.90
C ASN A 87 1.63 1.15 -0.27
N GLU A 88 0.70 2.07 -0.56
CA GLU A 88 0.62 3.38 0.10
C GLU A 88 -0.83 3.65 0.51
N ALA A 89 -1.04 4.24 1.69
CA ALA A 89 -2.38 4.58 2.14
C ALA A 89 -2.32 5.80 3.05
N VAL A 90 -2.83 6.94 2.55
CA VAL A 90 -2.81 8.21 3.27
C VAL A 90 -4.22 8.79 3.33
N LEU A 91 -4.59 9.30 4.51
CA LEU A 91 -5.84 10.00 4.75
C LEU A 91 -5.55 11.41 5.27
N GLY A 92 -5.93 12.42 4.51
CA GLY A 92 -5.78 13.84 4.87
C GLY A 92 -7.11 14.47 5.23
N PHE A 93 -7.15 15.26 6.31
CA PHE A 93 -8.26 16.13 6.64
C PHE A 93 -7.73 17.56 6.70
N PHE A 94 -8.40 18.48 6.00
CA PHE A 94 -8.06 19.90 6.03
C PHE A 94 -9.30 20.72 6.31
N TYR A 95 -9.15 21.73 7.17
CA TYR A 95 -10.17 22.71 7.49
C TYR A 95 -9.59 24.10 7.36
N THR A 96 -10.16 24.93 6.50
CA THR A 96 -9.80 26.34 6.36
C THR A 96 -11.01 27.20 6.66
N GLY A 97 -10.77 28.43 7.12
CA GLY A 97 -11.82 29.42 7.25
C GLY A 97 -11.31 30.83 7.10
N GLU A 98 -12.20 31.70 6.65
CA GLU A 98 -11.98 33.12 6.40
C GLU A 98 -13.18 33.92 6.89
N ILE A 99 -12.91 35.06 7.51
CA ILE A 99 -13.94 36.04 7.88
C ILE A 99 -14.14 36.99 6.72
N ILE A 100 -15.30 36.87 6.09
CA ILE A 100 -15.63 37.60 4.86
C ILE A 100 -16.13 39.01 5.18
N ASP A 101 -16.97 39.13 6.22
CA ASP A 101 -17.51 40.41 6.68
C ASP A 101 -18.07 40.32 8.12
N ASP A 102 -18.32 41.48 8.73
CA ASP A 102 -18.81 41.65 10.11
C ASP A 102 -20.03 42.60 10.20
N PHE A 103 -20.87 42.65 9.16
CA PHE A 103 -22.01 43.57 9.08
C PHE A 103 -23.11 43.28 10.11
N ASP A 104 -23.75 44.33 10.63
CA ASP A 104 -24.92 44.26 11.52
C ASP A 104 -24.71 43.38 12.78
N ASN A 105 -23.51 43.42 13.38
CA ASN A 105 -23.11 42.59 14.52
C ASN A 105 -23.17 41.07 14.23
N MET A 106 -23.15 40.69 12.96
CA MET A 106 -23.05 39.31 12.51
C MET A 106 -21.71 39.08 11.82
N ILE A 107 -20.96 38.08 12.28
CA ILE A 107 -19.73 37.63 11.63
C ILE A 107 -20.12 36.63 10.54
N HIS A 108 -19.80 36.95 9.29
CA HIS A 108 -19.91 36.06 8.17
C HIS A 108 -18.59 35.31 7.97
N MET A 109 -18.64 33.99 8.12
CA MET A 109 -17.49 33.11 7.95
C MET A 109 -17.73 32.15 6.80
N GLN A 110 -16.76 32.11 5.89
CA GLN A 110 -16.65 31.07 4.88
C GLN A 110 -15.67 30.02 5.36
N THR A 111 -16.11 28.76 5.36
CA THR A 111 -15.31 27.63 5.83
C THR A 111 -15.27 26.55 4.77
N GLU A 112 -14.14 25.87 4.68
CA GLU A 112 -13.93 24.78 3.75
C GLU A 112 -13.37 23.59 4.52
N GLN A 113 -14.05 22.45 4.40
CA GLN A 113 -13.59 21.17 4.92
C GLN A 113 -13.27 20.28 3.72
N SER A 114 -12.10 19.67 3.71
CA SER A 114 -11.74 18.68 2.71
C SER A 114 -11.23 17.40 3.35
N LEU A 115 -11.67 16.29 2.77
CA LEU A 115 -11.19 14.95 3.05
C LEU A 115 -10.48 14.44 1.80
N TYR A 116 -9.21 14.14 1.95
CA TYR A 116 -8.36 13.53 0.95
C TYR A 116 -8.07 12.08 1.34
N SER A 117 -8.18 11.15 0.40
CA SER A 117 -7.71 9.79 0.57
C SER A 117 -6.89 9.39 -0.66
N HIS A 118 -5.71 8.84 -0.39
CA HIS A 118 -4.84 8.24 -1.37
C HIS A 118 -4.61 6.79 -0.98
N THR A 119 -4.80 5.87 -1.92
CA THR A 119 -4.46 4.47 -1.69
C THR A 119 -3.84 3.91 -2.96
N VAL A 120 -2.64 3.34 -2.83
CA VAL A 120 -1.93 2.59 -3.86
C VAL A 120 -1.82 1.17 -3.37
N VAL A 121 -2.26 0.23 -4.20
CA VAL A 121 -1.96 -1.18 -4.02
C VAL A 121 -0.93 -1.55 -5.08
N GLY A 122 0.25 -1.93 -4.62
CA GLY A 122 1.41 -2.19 -5.47
C GLY A 122 2.08 -3.51 -5.12
N THR A 123 2.61 -4.16 -6.15
CA THR A 123 3.45 -5.34 -5.99
C THR A 123 4.63 -5.21 -6.92
N LYS A 124 5.82 -5.46 -6.37
CA LYS A 124 7.08 -5.44 -7.08
C LYS A 124 7.76 -6.78 -6.85
N PHE A 125 8.24 -7.37 -7.93
CA PHE A 125 8.95 -8.64 -7.83
C PHE A 125 10.01 -8.75 -8.91
N THR A 126 11.09 -9.43 -8.56
CA THR A 126 12.19 -9.74 -9.47
C THR A 126 12.13 -11.22 -9.80
N SER A 127 12.06 -11.56 -11.09
CA SER A 127 11.96 -12.95 -11.56
C SER A 127 13.03 -13.29 -12.57
N MET A 128 13.42 -14.56 -12.65
CA MET A 128 14.30 -15.10 -13.68
C MET A 128 13.43 -15.76 -14.74
N LEU A 129 13.29 -15.12 -15.90
CA LEU A 129 12.43 -15.55 -16.99
C LEU A 129 13.23 -15.69 -18.30
N PRO A 130 12.74 -16.45 -19.28
CA PRO A 130 13.29 -16.41 -20.63
C PRO A 130 13.25 -14.98 -21.19
N PRO A 131 14.22 -14.59 -22.04
CA PRO A 131 14.24 -13.28 -22.68
C PRO A 131 12.96 -13.03 -23.49
N ALA A 132 12.63 -11.78 -23.78
CA ALA A 132 11.44 -11.49 -24.59
C ALA A 132 11.53 -12.12 -25.99
N GLY A 133 10.50 -12.87 -26.41
CA GLY A 133 10.49 -13.54 -27.71
C GLY A 133 9.50 -14.72 -27.77
N THR A 134 9.45 -15.38 -28.92
CA THR A 134 8.73 -16.66 -29.07
C THR A 134 9.70 -17.79 -28.77
N HIS A 135 9.51 -18.44 -27.62
CA HIS A 135 10.26 -19.63 -27.22
C HIS A 135 9.36 -20.85 -27.36
N ASP A 136 9.88 -21.92 -27.97
CA ASP A 136 9.23 -23.23 -27.92
C ASP A 136 9.87 -24.02 -26.79
N LEU A 137 9.19 -24.16 -25.65
CA LEU A 137 9.81 -24.68 -24.43
C LEU A 137 9.72 -26.21 -24.38
N LYS A 138 10.85 -26.86 -24.07
CA LYS A 138 10.94 -28.29 -23.80
C LYS A 138 11.62 -28.55 -22.47
N ILE A 139 11.00 -29.41 -21.65
CA ILE A 139 11.62 -29.95 -20.44
C ILE A 139 12.34 -31.24 -20.83
N ARG A 140 13.63 -31.34 -20.50
CA ARG A 140 14.41 -32.58 -20.58
C ARG A 140 14.68 -33.09 -19.18
N ALA A 141 14.21 -34.30 -18.89
CA ALA A 141 14.67 -35.06 -17.74
C ALA A 141 15.90 -35.89 -18.15
N TYR A 142 16.92 -35.93 -17.31
CA TYR A 142 18.10 -36.78 -17.50
C TYR A 142 18.70 -37.19 -16.15
N CYS A 143 19.48 -38.27 -16.18
CA CYS A 143 20.29 -38.75 -15.06
C CYS A 143 21.76 -38.60 -15.45
N ASP A 144 22.62 -38.20 -14.53
CA ASP A 144 24.06 -38.26 -14.76
C ASP A 144 24.51 -39.74 -14.71
N ASP A 145 25.44 -40.14 -15.58
CA ASP A 145 25.86 -41.54 -15.72
C ASP A 145 26.45 -42.13 -14.41
N GLU A 146 26.95 -41.27 -13.50
CA GLU A 146 27.47 -41.68 -12.20
C GLU A 146 26.37 -41.99 -11.17
N ASP A 147 25.17 -41.45 -11.37
CA ASP A 147 24.00 -41.61 -10.49
C ASP A 147 23.03 -42.68 -11.03
N TRP A 148 23.25 -43.21 -12.23
CA TRP A 148 22.42 -44.26 -12.82
C TRP A 148 22.75 -45.64 -12.22
N ASP A 149 21.75 -46.30 -11.62
CA ASP A 149 21.87 -47.67 -11.14
C ASP A 149 21.39 -48.67 -12.20
N ASP A 150 22.34 -49.35 -12.84
CA ASP A 150 22.09 -50.39 -13.83
C ASP A 150 21.35 -51.63 -13.27
N GLU A 151 21.40 -51.90 -11.97
CA GLU A 151 20.71 -53.06 -11.38
C GLU A 151 19.21 -52.80 -11.14
N THR A 152 18.85 -51.56 -10.79
CA THR A 152 17.47 -51.16 -10.50
C THR A 152 16.80 -50.41 -11.64
N GLU A 153 17.56 -49.97 -12.66
CA GLU A 153 17.11 -49.08 -13.75
C GLU A 153 16.54 -47.74 -13.23
N GLU A 154 17.09 -47.23 -12.12
CA GLU A 154 16.67 -45.99 -11.47
C GLU A 154 17.83 -44.96 -11.39
N CYS A 155 17.48 -43.69 -11.22
CA CYS A 155 18.45 -42.60 -11.10
C CYS A 155 18.62 -42.20 -9.62
N GLY A 156 19.74 -42.56 -9.00
CA GLY A 156 20.01 -42.38 -7.58
C GLY A 156 19.57 -43.55 -6.70
N GLU A 157 19.94 -43.54 -5.41
CA GLU A 157 19.66 -44.65 -4.46
C GLU A 157 18.15 -44.91 -4.22
N GLU A 158 17.25 -43.98 -4.61
CA GLU A 158 15.78 -44.15 -4.57
C GLU A 158 15.05 -43.42 -5.73
N GLY A 159 15.71 -43.19 -6.87
CA GLY A 159 15.09 -42.50 -8.01
C GLY A 159 15.03 -40.96 -7.90
N ASP A 160 15.70 -40.37 -6.91
CA ASP A 160 15.62 -38.94 -6.54
C ASP A 160 16.70 -38.04 -7.19
N ASP A 161 17.68 -38.61 -7.90
CA ASP A 161 18.78 -37.84 -8.51
C ASP A 161 18.47 -37.38 -9.95
N GLY A 162 17.23 -37.60 -10.40
CA GLY A 162 16.76 -37.15 -11.71
C GLY A 162 16.79 -35.63 -11.86
N GLN A 163 17.58 -35.14 -12.82
CA GLN A 163 17.69 -33.70 -13.10
C GLN A 163 16.76 -33.28 -14.23
N PHE A 164 16.22 -32.06 -14.12
CA PHE A 164 15.43 -31.44 -15.17
C PHE A 164 16.15 -30.23 -15.76
N MET A 165 15.95 -29.96 -17.04
CA MET A 165 16.48 -28.78 -17.71
C MET A 165 15.45 -28.18 -18.67
N LEU A 166 15.32 -26.85 -18.65
CA LEU A 166 14.50 -26.12 -19.60
C LEU A 166 15.34 -25.74 -20.84
N MET A 167 14.87 -26.17 -22.01
CA MET A 167 15.52 -25.95 -23.30
C MET A 167 14.56 -25.32 -24.30
N ASP A 168 15.12 -24.64 -25.30
CA ASP A 168 14.37 -24.22 -26.49
C ASP A 168 14.33 -25.40 -27.47
N ASN A 169 13.14 -25.85 -27.83
CA ASN A 169 12.88 -26.96 -28.73
C ASN A 169 13.35 -26.68 -30.17
N ASN A 170 13.44 -25.41 -30.58
CA ASN A 170 13.91 -25.04 -31.92
C ASN A 170 15.44 -25.10 -32.03
N THR A 171 16.17 -24.66 -31.00
CA THR A 171 17.64 -24.60 -31.01
C THR A 171 18.27 -25.84 -30.39
N GLY A 172 17.56 -26.53 -29.49
CA GLY A 172 18.08 -27.62 -28.68
C GLY A 172 19.04 -27.16 -27.57
N GLU A 173 19.15 -25.84 -27.34
CA GLU A 173 20.05 -25.25 -26.34
C GLU A 173 19.31 -24.92 -25.04
N LYS A 174 20.07 -24.87 -23.93
CA LYS A 174 19.56 -24.41 -22.64
C LYS A 174 19.19 -22.93 -22.74
N ILE A 175 18.03 -22.58 -22.22
CA ILE A 175 17.59 -21.19 -22.19
C ILE A 175 18.39 -20.43 -21.13
N VAL A 176 19.02 -19.34 -21.54
CA VAL A 176 19.64 -18.39 -20.62
C VAL A 176 18.55 -17.50 -20.06
N MET A 177 18.39 -17.51 -18.74
CA MET A 177 17.40 -16.69 -18.04
C MET A 177 17.90 -15.25 -17.89
N GLU A 178 16.97 -14.32 -17.97
CA GLU A 178 17.20 -12.90 -17.71
C GLU A 178 16.43 -12.49 -16.46
N GLU A 179 17.04 -11.59 -15.70
CA GLU A 179 16.37 -10.95 -14.58
C GLU A 179 15.36 -9.92 -15.08
N VAL A 180 14.10 -10.11 -14.72
CA VAL A 180 12.98 -9.25 -15.08
C VAL A 180 12.40 -8.64 -13.81
N ASN A 181 12.54 -7.32 -13.69
CA ASN A 181 11.91 -6.53 -12.66
C ASN A 181 10.51 -6.13 -13.11
N THR A 182 9.49 -6.57 -12.37
CA THR A 182 8.08 -6.27 -12.67
C THR A 182 7.48 -5.46 -11.54
N GLU A 183 6.79 -4.38 -11.91
CA GLU A 183 6.01 -3.56 -10.98
C GLU A 183 4.57 -3.49 -11.50
N LEU A 184 3.64 -3.91 -10.65
CA LEU A 184 2.21 -3.84 -10.91
C LEU A 184 1.58 -2.98 -9.82
N SER A 185 0.97 -1.87 -10.19
CA SER A 185 0.31 -1.00 -9.23
C SER A 185 -1.02 -0.46 -9.75
N GLY A 186 -1.93 -0.22 -8.81
CA GLY A 186 -3.20 0.42 -9.04
C GLY A 186 -3.50 1.41 -7.91
N GLY A 187 -3.85 2.64 -8.27
CA GLY A 187 -4.11 3.71 -7.32
C GLY A 187 -5.54 4.21 -7.37
N MET A 188 -6.06 4.61 -6.21
CA MET A 188 -7.29 5.37 -6.07
C MET A 188 -7.00 6.67 -5.33
N HIS A 189 -7.52 7.76 -5.85
CA HIS A 189 -7.52 9.06 -5.18
C HIS A 189 -8.97 9.51 -5.00
N TYR A 190 -9.29 9.94 -3.79
CA TYR A 190 -10.60 10.50 -3.47
C TYR A 190 -10.44 11.84 -2.79
N ILE A 191 -11.15 12.85 -3.29
CA ILE A 191 -11.21 14.18 -2.69
C ILE A 191 -12.69 14.51 -2.51
N ALA A 192 -13.10 14.74 -1.27
CA ALA A 192 -14.36 15.37 -0.94
C ALA A 192 -14.09 16.76 -0.37
N LYS A 193 -14.86 17.74 -0.82
CA LYS A 193 -14.76 19.12 -0.37
C LYS A 193 -16.15 19.66 -0.08
N ILE A 194 -16.29 20.25 1.10
CA ILE A 194 -17.52 20.88 1.59
C ILE A 194 -17.17 22.33 1.88
N THR A 195 -17.81 23.25 1.18
CA THR A 195 -17.74 24.68 1.48
C THR A 195 -19.03 25.09 2.19
N GLN A 196 -18.90 25.87 3.25
CA GLN A 196 -20.02 26.31 4.06
C GLN A 196 -19.86 27.78 4.42
N ASP A 197 -20.90 28.56 4.12
CA ASP A 197 -21.05 29.93 4.57
C ASP A 197 -21.94 29.95 5.82
N THR A 198 -21.48 30.62 6.87
CA THR A 198 -22.17 30.70 8.17
C THR A 198 -22.21 32.13 8.68
N TRP A 199 -23.30 32.50 9.36
CA TRP A 199 -23.51 33.79 9.99
C TRP A 199 -23.69 33.62 11.49
N TRP A 200 -22.93 34.36 12.28
CA TRP A 200 -22.90 34.24 13.75
C TRP A 200 -23.16 35.59 14.38
N THR A 201 -24.12 35.68 15.30
CA THR A 201 -24.30 36.87 16.13
C THR A 201 -23.33 36.83 17.31
N GLN A 202 -22.64 37.94 17.57
CA GLN A 202 -21.87 38.08 18.81
C GLN A 202 -22.84 38.37 19.96
N ASP A 203 -23.36 37.33 20.61
CA ASP A 203 -24.19 37.50 21.81
C ASP A 203 -23.28 37.99 22.96
N THR A 204 -23.35 39.28 23.28
CA THR A 204 -22.85 39.80 24.54
C THR A 204 -23.76 39.28 25.66
N HIS A 205 -23.41 38.15 26.28
CA HIS A 205 -24.04 37.77 27.54
C HIS A 205 -23.61 38.78 28.61
N GLU A 206 -24.50 39.71 28.97
CA GLU A 206 -24.36 40.47 30.21
C GLU A 206 -24.63 39.53 31.38
N LEU A 207 -23.59 39.19 32.14
CA LEU A 207 -23.74 38.51 33.42
C LEU A 207 -24.44 39.48 34.40
N VAL A 208 -25.71 39.19 34.72
CA VAL A 208 -26.47 39.84 35.81
C VAL A 208 -26.12 39.21 37.16
#